data_AF-A0A150HLH2-F1
#
_entry.id   AF-A0A150HLH2-F1
#
_cell.length_a   1.000
_cell.length_b   1.000
_cell.length_c   1.000
_cell.angle_alpha   90.00
_cell.angle_beta   90.00
_cell.angle_gamma   90.00
#
_symmetry.space_group_name_H-M   'P 1'
#
loop_
_entity.id
_entity.type
_entity.pdbx_description
1 polymer ?
#
loop_
_entity_poly.entity_id
_entity_poly.type
_entity_poly.pdbx_seq_one_letter_code
_entity_poly.pdbx_strand_id
1 'polypeptide(L)'
;MSEQASQNYSFQAEVAQLLHLVTHSLYSNPEIFLRELISNASDACDKLRFEGINHPEYYENDPDLHVRVTLDKDNKTLTISDNGIGLSQQEAIDNLGTIAKSGTKDFMSKLTGDQKADAQLIGQFGVGFYSGFIVADKITVESRRAGADEAEGVRWISGGTGEFEVQTIDKITRGTDII
;
A
#
# COMPACT_ATOMS: atom_id res chain seq x y z
N MET A 1 -20.14 16.19 -0.98
CA MET A 1 -19.10 15.26 -0.48
C MET A 1 -18.57 15.86 0.79
N SER A 2 -18.96 15.30 1.93
CA SER A 2 -18.50 15.77 3.24
C SER A 2 -17.19 15.06 3.55
N GLU A 3 -16.06 15.73 3.31
CA GLU A 3 -14.78 15.26 3.80
C GLU A 3 -14.83 15.23 5.34
N GLN A 4 -14.73 14.03 5.93
CA GLN A 4 -14.57 13.90 7.37
C GLN A 4 -13.18 14.39 7.78
N ALA A 5 -13.01 14.74 9.06
CA ALA A 5 -11.75 15.26 9.59
C ALA A 5 -10.61 14.22 9.43
N SER A 6 -9.49 14.64 8.83
CA SER A 6 -8.25 13.85 8.75
C SER A 6 -7.70 13.59 10.16
N GLN A 7 -7.19 12.38 10.37
CA GLN A 7 -6.52 11.97 11.61
C GLN A 7 -5.05 11.70 11.33
N ASN A 8 -4.18 12.29 12.15
CA ASN A 8 -2.72 12.10 12.09
C ASN A 8 -2.29 10.95 12.98
N TYR A 9 -1.40 10.11 12.46
CA TYR A 9 -0.79 9.01 13.18
C TYR A 9 0.72 9.02 12.98
N SER A 10 1.44 8.53 13.98
CA SER A 10 2.87 8.26 13.84
C SER A 10 3.07 6.79 13.48
N PHE A 11 4.04 6.54 12.61
CA PHE A 11 4.52 5.18 12.36
C PHE A 11 5.07 4.56 13.65
N GLN A 12 4.95 3.24 13.77
CA GLN A 12 5.71 2.51 14.79
C GLN A 12 7.21 2.66 14.53
N ALA A 13 8.03 2.60 15.59
CA ALA A 13 9.47 2.85 15.52
C ALA A 13 10.16 1.95 14.48
N GLU A 14 9.72 0.70 14.35
CA GLU A 14 10.21 -0.27 13.39
C GLU A 14 9.94 0.15 11.94
N VAL A 15 8.79 0.76 11.67
CA VAL A 15 8.41 1.25 10.32
C VAL A 15 9.27 2.47 9.96
N ALA A 16 9.47 3.39 10.90
CA ALA A 16 10.32 4.55 10.69
C ALA A 16 11.77 4.14 10.38
N GLN A 17 12.30 3.13 11.09
CA GLN A 17 13.64 2.61 10.83
C GLN A 17 13.72 1.89 9.47
N LEU A 18 12.67 1.17 9.07
CA LEU A 18 12.59 0.54 7.76
C LEU A 18 12.55 1.57 6.63
N LEU A 19 11.73 2.62 6.75
CA LEU A 19 11.66 3.71 5.76
C LEU A 19 13.03 4.34 5.54
N HIS A 20 13.76 4.62 6.63
CA HIS A 20 15.12 5.13 6.55
C HIS A 20 16.06 4.16 5.81
N LEU A 21 15.92 2.86 6.03
CA LEU A 21 16.80 1.85 5.43
C LEU A 21 16.47 1.60 3.94
N VAL A 22 15.19 1.49 3.59
CA VAL A 22 14.72 1.27 2.22
C VAL A 22 15.14 2.43 1.31
N THR A 23 14.96 3.66 1.79
CA THR A 23 15.34 4.87 1.02
C THR A 23 16.85 4.96 0.78
N HIS A 24 17.69 4.51 1.70
CA HIS A 24 19.16 4.65 1.58
C HIS A 24 19.86 3.41 1.00
N SER A 25 19.33 2.20 1.20
CA SER A 25 19.98 0.94 0.79
C SER A 25 19.56 0.45 -0.59
N LEU A 26 18.36 0.80 -1.06
CA LEU A 26 17.79 0.25 -2.30
C LEU A 26 17.87 1.18 -3.50
N TYR A 27 18.52 2.32 -3.34
CA TYR A 27 18.70 3.33 -4.39
C TYR A 27 19.36 2.79 -5.68
N SER A 28 20.04 1.64 -5.61
CA SER A 28 20.70 1.02 -6.76
C SER A 28 19.75 0.32 -7.74
N ASN A 29 18.53 -0.05 -7.32
CA ASN A 29 17.54 -0.74 -8.18
C ASN A 29 16.15 -0.13 -7.96
N PRO A 30 15.95 1.16 -8.31
CA PRO A 30 14.71 1.87 -8.00
C PRO A 30 13.48 1.19 -8.61
N GLU A 31 13.59 0.58 -9.79
CA GLU A 31 12.50 -0.08 -10.53
C GLU A 31 11.80 -1.21 -9.77
N ILE A 32 12.39 -1.69 -8.67
CA ILE A 32 11.81 -2.75 -7.83
C ILE A 32 10.47 -2.34 -7.22
N PHE A 33 10.23 -1.04 -7.01
CA PHE A 33 8.97 -0.56 -6.46
C PHE A 33 7.77 -1.03 -7.28
N LEU A 34 7.91 -1.06 -8.60
CA LEU A 34 6.83 -1.45 -9.50
C LEU A 34 6.50 -2.93 -9.35
N ARG A 35 7.52 -3.79 -9.16
CA ARG A 35 7.32 -5.23 -8.88
C ARG A 35 6.53 -5.41 -7.60
N GLU A 36 6.93 -4.74 -6.53
CA GLU A 36 6.33 -4.89 -5.21
C GLU A 36 4.87 -4.41 -5.18
N LEU A 37 4.60 -3.23 -5.74
CA LEU A 37 3.25 -2.68 -5.74
C LEU A 37 2.29 -3.45 -6.66
N ILE A 38 2.77 -3.95 -7.81
CA ILE A 38 1.96 -4.85 -8.66
C ILE A 38 1.70 -6.19 -7.95
N SER A 39 2.68 -6.73 -7.21
CA SER A 39 2.48 -7.95 -6.43
C SER A 39 1.39 -7.76 -5.37
N ASN A 40 1.43 -6.65 -4.63
CA ASN A 40 0.40 -6.33 -3.62
C ASN A 40 -0.99 -6.18 -4.25
N ALA A 41 -1.09 -5.52 -5.41
CA ALA A 41 -2.33 -5.41 -6.18
C ALA A 41 -2.86 -6.79 -6.62
N SER A 42 -1.97 -7.68 -7.08
CA SER A 42 -2.33 -9.06 -7.43
C SER A 42 -2.83 -9.84 -6.21
N ASP A 43 -2.16 -9.72 -5.06
CA ASP A 43 -2.57 -10.37 -3.82
C ASP A 43 -3.96 -9.88 -3.35
N ALA A 44 -4.26 -8.59 -3.55
CA ALA A 44 -5.57 -8.02 -3.25
C ALA A 44 -6.67 -8.61 -4.15
N CYS A 45 -6.41 -8.81 -5.44
CA CYS A 45 -7.30 -9.51 -6.36
C CYS A 45 -7.49 -10.98 -5.95
N ASP A 46 -6.42 -11.68 -5.59
CA ASP A 46 -6.50 -13.08 -5.15
C ASP A 46 -7.28 -13.25 -3.85
N LYS A 47 -7.11 -12.31 -2.90
CA LYS A 47 -7.88 -12.28 -1.65
C LYS A 47 -9.37 -12.04 -1.91
N LEU A 48 -9.72 -11.12 -2.82
CA LEU A 48 -11.11 -10.95 -3.25
C LEU A 48 -11.63 -12.22 -3.92
N ARG A 49 -10.82 -12.87 -4.76
CA ARG A 49 -11.22 -14.12 -5.43
C ARG A 49 -11.59 -15.20 -4.42
N PHE A 50 -10.80 -15.32 -3.35
CA PHE A 50 -11.03 -16.28 -2.28
C PHE A 50 -12.27 -15.93 -1.44
N GLU A 51 -12.39 -14.69 -0.96
CA GLU A 51 -13.56 -14.26 -0.17
C GLU A 51 -14.85 -14.33 -0.99
N GLY A 52 -14.77 -14.02 -2.29
CA GLY A 52 -15.88 -14.08 -3.24
C GLY A 52 -16.45 -15.48 -3.50
N ILE A 53 -15.78 -16.55 -3.05
CA ILE A 53 -16.36 -17.91 -3.04
C ILE A 53 -17.58 -17.97 -2.11
N ASN A 54 -17.48 -17.31 -0.95
CA ASN A 54 -18.55 -17.28 0.05
C ASN A 54 -19.40 -16.00 -0.03
N HIS A 55 -18.85 -14.93 -0.63
CA HIS A 55 -19.47 -13.61 -0.75
C HIS A 55 -19.49 -13.13 -2.22
N PRO A 56 -20.28 -13.75 -3.12
CA PRO A 56 -20.31 -13.35 -4.53
C PRO A 56 -20.69 -11.88 -4.75
N GLU A 57 -21.42 -11.27 -3.81
CA GLU A 57 -21.79 -9.86 -3.81
C GLU A 57 -20.59 -8.90 -3.80
N TYR A 58 -19.42 -9.33 -3.32
CA TYR A 58 -18.21 -8.49 -3.24
C TYR A 58 -17.63 -8.11 -4.59
N TYR A 59 -18.00 -8.80 -5.68
CA TYR A 59 -17.62 -8.42 -7.04
C TYR A 59 -18.41 -7.24 -7.59
N GLU A 60 -19.53 -6.87 -6.95
CA GLU A 60 -20.39 -5.76 -7.36
C GLU A 60 -20.73 -5.80 -8.86
N ASN A 61 -20.47 -4.72 -9.59
CA ASN A 61 -20.68 -4.59 -11.03
C ASN A 61 -19.42 -4.79 -11.88
N ASP A 62 -18.30 -5.18 -11.27
CA ASP A 62 -17.00 -5.32 -11.96
C ASP A 62 -16.32 -6.65 -11.57
N PRO A 63 -16.75 -7.79 -12.11
CA PRO A 63 -16.22 -9.10 -11.73
C PRO A 63 -14.85 -9.42 -12.34
N ASP A 64 -14.42 -8.69 -13.37
CA ASP A 64 -13.17 -8.94 -14.07
C ASP A 64 -12.00 -8.30 -13.33
N LEU A 65 -11.32 -9.10 -12.51
CA LEU A 65 -10.20 -8.65 -11.69
C LEU A 65 -9.02 -8.19 -12.55
N HIS A 66 -8.51 -7.00 -12.26
CA HIS A 66 -7.43 -6.39 -13.04
C HIS A 66 -6.56 -5.45 -12.18
N VAL A 67 -5.33 -5.26 -12.67
CA VAL A 67 -4.39 -4.25 -12.17
C VAL A 67 -4.07 -3.30 -13.33
N ARG A 68 -4.16 -2.00 -13.08
CA ARG A 68 -3.92 -0.94 -14.07
C ARG A 68 -2.80 -0.02 -13.58
N VAL A 69 -1.85 0.24 -14.47
CA VAL A 69 -0.81 1.26 -14.24
C VAL A 69 -1.11 2.46 -15.14
N THR A 70 -1.30 3.62 -14.52
CA THR A 70 -1.60 4.89 -15.20
C THR A 70 -0.49 5.89 -14.96
N LEU A 71 -0.11 6.64 -15.99
CA LEU A 71 0.90 7.69 -15.91
C LEU A 71 0.26 9.03 -16.22
N ASP A 72 0.37 9.98 -15.30
CA ASP A 72 -0.04 11.36 -15.51
C ASP A 72 1.22 12.24 -15.61
N LYS A 73 1.52 12.70 -16.83
CA LYS A 73 2.72 13.52 -17.07
C LYS A 73 2.56 14.95 -16.57
N ASP A 74 1.34 15.46 -16.52
CA ASP A 74 1.06 16.84 -16.15
C ASP A 74 1.17 17.00 -14.63
N ASN A 75 0.59 16.05 -13.89
CA ASN A 75 0.68 15.99 -12.43
C ASN A 75 1.93 15.25 -11.91
N LYS A 76 2.69 14.61 -12.80
CA LYS A 76 3.88 13.79 -12.50
C LYS A 76 3.60 12.66 -11.51
N THR A 77 2.46 11.99 -11.68
CA THR A 77 2.06 10.86 -10.83
C THR A 77 2.08 9.55 -11.62
N LEU A 78 2.30 8.47 -10.89
CA LEU A 78 2.13 7.10 -11.37
C LEU A 78 1.11 6.45 -10.44
N THR A 79 0.05 5.92 -11.01
CA THR A 79 -1.01 5.25 -10.25
C THR A 79 -1.02 3.76 -10.53
N ILE A 80 -0.96 2.94 -9.49
CA ILE A 80 -1.23 1.50 -9.54
C ILE A 80 -2.58 1.27 -8.91
N SER A 81 -3.53 0.83 -9.72
CA SER A 81 -4.94 0.66 -9.37
C SER A 81 -5.31 -0.80 -9.49
N ASP A 82 -5.95 -1.38 -8.47
CA ASP A 82 -6.58 -2.69 -8.50
C ASP A 82 -8.06 -2.59 -8.12
N ASN A 83 -8.86 -3.50 -8.66
CA ASN A 83 -10.26 -3.69 -8.24
C ASN A 83 -10.39 -4.91 -7.31
N GLY A 84 -9.37 -5.16 -6.48
CA GLY A 84 -9.30 -6.26 -5.53
C GLY A 84 -10.11 -6.00 -4.27
N ILE A 85 -9.69 -6.65 -3.17
CA ILE A 85 -10.45 -6.65 -1.91
C ILE A 85 -10.48 -5.27 -1.22
N GLY A 86 -9.52 -4.39 -1.50
CA GLY A 86 -9.38 -3.08 -0.85
C GLY A 86 -9.09 -3.14 0.65
N LEU A 87 -9.12 -1.97 1.27
CA LEU A 87 -8.86 -1.75 2.70
C LEU A 87 -10.00 -0.95 3.32
N SER A 88 -10.36 -1.34 4.54
CA SER A 88 -11.10 -0.47 5.45
C SER A 88 -10.17 0.57 6.07
N GLN A 89 -10.74 1.60 6.73
CA GLN A 89 -9.95 2.60 7.44
C GLN A 89 -9.00 1.98 8.48
N GLN A 90 -9.50 1.02 9.26
CA GLN A 90 -8.69 0.34 10.28
C GLN A 90 -7.59 -0.52 9.64
N GLU A 91 -7.88 -1.26 8.56
CA GLU A 91 -6.85 -2.02 7.84
C GLU A 91 -5.80 -1.11 7.21
N ALA A 92 -6.16 0.10 6.74
CA ALA A 92 -5.17 1.06 6.25
C ALA A 92 -4.24 1.53 7.38
N ILE A 93 -4.77 1.82 8.56
CA ILE A 93 -3.97 2.18 9.75
C ILE A 93 -3.05 1.02 10.16
N ASP A 94 -3.59 -0.20 10.23
CA ASP A 94 -2.86 -1.36 10.75
C ASP A 94 -1.86 -1.93 9.74
N ASN A 95 -2.22 -2.01 8.46
CA ASN A 95 -1.36 -2.65 7.45
C ASN A 95 -0.33 -1.68 6.86
N LEU A 96 -0.67 -0.39 6.72
CA LEU A 96 0.23 0.62 6.16
C LEU A 96 0.95 1.43 7.23
N GLY A 97 0.36 1.57 8.43
CA GLY A 97 0.94 2.31 9.55
C GLY A 97 1.71 1.43 10.54
N THR A 98 1.47 0.12 10.54
CA THR A 98 2.12 -0.85 11.42
C THR A 98 2.76 -1.97 10.59
N ILE A 99 3.88 -2.50 11.07
CA ILE A 99 4.49 -3.70 10.50
C ILE A 99 3.81 -4.94 11.09
N ALA A 100 3.33 -5.84 10.23
CA ALA A 100 2.93 -7.18 10.66
C ALA A 100 4.15 -7.93 11.23
N LYS A 101 4.07 -8.21 12.52
CA LYS A 101 5.13 -8.51 13.51
C LYS A 101 6.23 -9.54 13.18
N SER A 102 6.19 -10.33 12.11
CA SER A 102 7.17 -11.42 11.93
C SER A 102 8.21 -11.21 10.82
N GLY A 103 7.90 -10.49 9.74
CA GLY A 103 8.83 -10.37 8.60
C GLY A 103 9.93 -9.33 8.84
N THR A 104 9.57 -8.14 9.33
CA THR A 104 10.50 -7.02 9.32
C THR A 104 11.62 -7.13 10.35
N LYS A 105 11.38 -7.74 11.52
CA LYS A 105 12.45 -7.91 12.52
C LYS A 105 13.56 -8.80 11.96
N ASP A 106 13.19 -9.85 11.24
CA ASP A 106 14.14 -10.73 10.55
C ASP A 106 14.84 -10.00 9.40
N PHE A 107 14.13 -9.16 8.64
CA PHE A 107 14.73 -8.30 7.61
C PHE A 107 15.77 -7.33 8.19
N MET A 108 15.40 -6.59 9.25
CA MET A 108 16.27 -5.63 9.93
C MET A 108 17.53 -6.32 10.48
N SER A 109 17.41 -7.55 10.99
CA SER A 109 18.56 -8.32 11.47
C SER A 109 19.54 -8.73 10.35
N LYS A 110 19.03 -8.91 9.12
CA LYS A 110 19.84 -9.26 7.94
C LYS A 110 20.51 -8.05 7.29
N LEU A 111 20.06 -6.82 7.58
CA LEU A 111 20.60 -5.58 7.03
C LEU A 111 21.75 -4.98 7.82
N THR A 112 21.97 -5.38 9.08
CA THR A 112 23.02 -4.80 9.94
C THR A 112 24.45 -5.26 9.61
N GLY A 113 24.70 -5.87 8.45
CA GLY A 113 26.02 -6.33 8.00
C GLY A 113 26.51 -5.66 6.71
N ASP A 114 27.77 -5.91 6.31
CA ASP A 114 28.41 -5.40 5.07
C ASP A 114 27.77 -5.90 3.75
N GLN A 115 26.65 -6.61 3.83
CA GLN A 115 25.93 -7.07 2.65
C GLN A 115 25.08 -5.93 2.13
N LYS A 116 25.51 -5.34 1.00
CA LYS A 116 24.63 -4.58 0.11
C LYS A 116 23.34 -5.39 -0.04
N ALA A 117 22.26 -4.84 0.49
CA ALA A 117 20.97 -5.49 0.61
C ALA A 117 20.59 -6.12 -0.73
N ASP A 118 20.42 -7.43 -0.75
CA ASP A 118 19.91 -8.11 -1.93
C ASP A 118 18.47 -7.65 -2.10
N ALA A 119 18.22 -6.79 -3.09
CA ALA A 119 16.92 -6.16 -3.33
C ALA A 119 15.80 -7.22 -3.53
N GLN A 120 16.19 -8.46 -3.83
CA GLN A 120 15.31 -9.63 -3.88
C GLN A 120 14.64 -9.98 -2.54
N LEU A 121 15.17 -9.55 -1.40
CA LEU A 121 14.66 -9.91 -0.08
C LEU A 121 13.39 -9.14 0.34
N ILE A 122 13.11 -7.98 -0.26
CA ILE A 122 12.01 -7.07 0.16
C ILE A 122 10.65 -7.76 0.15
N GLY A 123 10.33 -8.48 -0.94
CA GLY A 123 9.03 -9.13 -1.11
C GLY A 123 8.77 -10.26 -0.12
N GLN A 124 9.80 -10.89 0.44
CA GLN A 124 9.65 -11.98 1.41
C GLN A 124 9.22 -11.49 2.80
N PHE A 125 9.40 -10.21 3.10
CA PHE A 125 9.18 -9.66 4.43
C PHE A 125 7.94 -8.77 4.54
N GLY A 126 7.15 -8.63 3.47
CA GLY A 126 5.91 -7.85 3.47
C GLY A 126 6.15 -6.34 3.59
N VAL A 127 7.33 -5.87 3.21
CA VAL A 127 7.73 -4.45 3.31
C VAL A 127 7.76 -3.76 1.93
N GLY A 128 7.27 -4.46 0.90
CA GLY A 128 7.28 -4.02 -0.49
C GLY A 128 6.56 -2.70 -0.74
N PHE A 129 5.49 -2.40 0.00
CA PHE A 129 4.78 -1.12 -0.10
C PHE A 129 5.70 0.09 0.06
N TYR A 130 6.60 0.05 1.05
CA TYR A 130 7.48 1.16 1.37
C TYR A 130 8.58 1.40 0.32
N SER A 131 8.79 0.47 -0.61
CA SER A 131 9.71 0.68 -1.74
C SER A 131 9.24 1.79 -2.69
N GLY A 132 7.96 2.18 -2.65
CA GLY A 132 7.45 3.34 -3.40
C GLY A 132 8.15 4.65 -3.03
N PHE A 133 8.57 4.81 -1.76
CA PHE A 133 9.32 5.99 -1.30
C PHE A 133 10.75 6.08 -1.85
N ILE A 134 11.22 5.09 -2.61
CA ILE A 134 12.48 5.19 -3.36
C ILE A 134 12.33 6.21 -4.50
N VAL A 135 11.12 6.33 -5.09
CA VAL A 135 10.85 7.14 -6.28
C VAL A 135 9.82 8.26 -6.05
N ALA A 136 9.11 8.24 -4.93
CA ALA A 136 8.04 9.19 -4.62
C ALA A 136 8.33 9.97 -3.33
N ASP A 137 8.15 11.29 -3.39
CA ASP A 137 8.20 12.17 -2.21
C ASP A 137 6.94 12.05 -1.33
N LYS A 138 5.86 11.52 -1.89
CA LYS A 138 4.56 11.32 -1.24
C LYS A 138 3.85 10.15 -1.88
N ILE A 139 3.22 9.30 -1.06
CA ILE A 139 2.30 8.26 -1.52
C ILE A 139 0.91 8.60 -0.98
N THR A 140 -0.09 8.55 -1.86
CA THR A 140 -1.51 8.61 -1.50
C THR A 140 -2.16 7.27 -1.84
N VAL A 141 -2.77 6.63 -0.85
CA VAL A 141 -3.55 5.40 -1.03
C VAL A 141 -5.03 5.74 -0.89
N GLU A 142 -5.81 5.51 -1.93
CA GLU A 142 -7.27 5.60 -1.86
C GLU A 142 -7.87 4.22 -2.04
N SER A 143 -8.54 3.70 -1.03
CA SER A 143 -9.04 2.34 -1.02
C SER A 143 -10.48 2.26 -0.53
N ARG A 144 -11.24 1.29 -1.00
CA ARG A 144 -12.51 0.89 -0.40
C ARG A 144 -12.58 -0.62 -0.35
N ARG A 145 -12.82 -1.15 0.85
CA ARG A 145 -13.01 -2.58 1.03
C ARG A 145 -14.25 -3.08 0.29
N ALA A 146 -14.15 -4.23 -0.37
CA ALA A 146 -15.29 -4.89 -0.97
C ALA A 146 -16.38 -5.17 0.09
N GLY A 147 -17.63 -4.87 -0.24
CA GLY A 147 -18.76 -4.98 0.69
C GLY A 147 -18.95 -3.79 1.63
N ALA A 148 -18.07 -2.79 1.64
CA ALA A 148 -18.27 -1.52 2.34
C ALA A 148 -19.06 -0.53 1.47
N ASP A 149 -19.73 0.44 2.11
CA ASP A 149 -20.46 1.50 1.40
C ASP A 149 -19.50 2.45 0.66
N GLU A 150 -19.96 3.10 -0.41
CA GLU A 150 -19.16 4.08 -1.16
C GLU A 150 -18.64 5.21 -0.25
N ALA A 151 -19.38 5.57 0.79
CA ALA A 151 -19.00 6.59 1.77
C ALA A 151 -17.96 6.12 2.81
N GLU A 152 -17.57 4.84 2.77
CA GLU A 152 -16.60 4.22 3.69
C GLU A 152 -15.22 4.02 3.04
N GLY A 153 -14.95 4.71 1.93
CA GLY A 153 -13.62 4.78 1.35
C GLY A 153 -12.62 5.40 2.34
N VAL A 154 -11.35 5.02 2.22
CA VAL A 154 -10.25 5.55 3.00
C VAL A 154 -9.20 6.18 2.08
N ARG A 155 -8.74 7.36 2.47
CA ARG A 155 -7.54 8.00 1.95
C ARG A 155 -6.46 7.95 3.02
N TRP A 156 -5.32 7.38 2.68
CA TRP A 156 -4.11 7.38 3.49
C TRP A 156 -3.04 8.18 2.76
N ILE A 157 -2.32 9.07 3.45
CA ILE A 157 -1.27 9.91 2.86
C ILE A 157 -0.03 9.86 3.73
N SER A 158 1.15 9.69 3.13
CA SER A 158 2.42 9.89 3.83
C SER A 158 3.50 10.42 2.92
N GLY A 159 4.38 11.26 3.47
CA GLY A 159 5.64 11.66 2.85
C GLY A 159 6.82 10.74 3.19
N GLY A 160 6.58 9.62 3.88
CA GLY A 160 7.65 8.70 4.32
C GLY A 160 8.45 9.20 5.52
N THR A 161 8.00 10.25 6.22
CA THR A 161 8.75 10.97 7.27
C THR A 161 8.32 10.67 8.72
N GLY A 162 7.91 9.44 9.04
CA GLY A 162 7.58 9.07 10.42
C GLY A 162 6.10 9.25 10.81
N GLU A 163 5.29 9.88 9.96
CA GLU A 163 3.86 10.11 10.18
C GLU A 163 3.04 9.84 8.91
N PHE A 164 1.74 9.63 9.10
CA PHE A 164 0.76 9.49 8.03
C PHE A 164 -0.61 10.04 8.45
N GLU A 165 -1.38 10.44 7.45
CA GLU A 165 -2.74 10.95 7.56
C GLU A 165 -3.73 9.90 7.10
N VAL A 166 -4.88 9.80 7.78
CA VAL A 166 -6.00 8.95 7.37
C VAL A 166 -7.29 9.74 7.40
N GLN A 167 -8.05 9.63 6.31
CA GLN A 167 -9.31 10.33 6.12
C GLN A 167 -10.35 9.39 5.49
N THR A 168 -11.60 9.48 5.95
CA THR A 168 -12.73 8.84 5.27
C THR A 168 -13.15 9.66 4.07
N ILE A 169 -13.30 9.01 2.91
CA ILE A 169 -13.65 9.62 1.63
C ILE A 169 -14.79 8.85 0.95
N ASP A 170 -15.51 9.52 0.06
CA ASP A 170 -16.41 8.85 -0.88
C ASP A 170 -15.58 8.21 -2.00
N LYS A 171 -15.67 6.89 -2.18
CA LYS A 171 -15.04 6.15 -3.27
C LYS A 171 -16.04 5.18 -3.91
N ILE A 172 -16.42 5.47 -5.15
CA ILE A 172 -17.43 4.72 -5.91
C ILE A 172 -16.94 3.31 -6.29
N THR A 173 -15.64 3.15 -6.52
CA THR A 173 -15.05 1.85 -6.90
C THR A 173 -14.41 1.15 -5.70
N ARG A 174 -14.56 -0.17 -5.61
CA ARG A 174 -13.78 -0.99 -4.67
C ARG A 174 -12.32 -1.09 -5.11
N GLY A 175 -11.51 -1.66 -4.23
CA GLY A 175 -10.10 -1.91 -4.49
C GLY A 175 -9.25 -0.72 -4.06
N THR A 176 -8.05 -0.59 -4.63
CA THR A 176 -7.03 0.35 -4.13
C THR A 176 -6.35 1.09 -5.27
N ASP A 177 -6.20 2.40 -5.11
CA ASP A 177 -5.34 3.25 -5.92
C ASP A 177 -4.15 3.70 -5.09
N ILE A 178 -2.93 3.36 -5.53
CA ILE A 178 -1.68 3.88 -4.97
C ILE A 178 -1.12 4.91 -5.95
N ILE A 179 -1.03 6.17 -5.52
CA ILE A 179 -0.71 7.37 -6.32
C ILE A 179 0.58 8.02 -5.81
#